data_AF-A0A090R040-F1
#
_entry.id   AF-A0A090R040-F1
#
_cell.length_a   1.000
_cell.length_b   1.000
_cell.length_c   1.000
_cell.angle_alpha   90.00
_cell.angle_beta   90.00
_cell.angle_gamma   90.00
#
_symmetry.space_group_name_H-M   'P 1'
#
loop_
_entity.id
_entity.type
_entity.pdbx_description
1 polymer ?
#
loop_
_entity_poly.entity_id
_entity_poly.type
_entity_poly.pdbx_seq_one_letter_code
_entity_poly.pdbx_strand_id
1 'polypeptide(L)' 'MSPYLIIEFPDREDSWVQFILNSKRDAKDLFDYYNLVNFEEAYNKHFSIIKKEAIKGTHRTLFLMKRNER' A
#
# COMPACT_ATOMS: atom_id res chain seq x y z
N MET A 1 -20.77 9.23 3.25
CA MET A 1 -19.46 8.57 2.95
C MET A 1 -18.51 8.80 4.11
N SER A 2 -17.88 7.75 4.65
CA SER A 2 -16.89 7.88 5.73
C SER A 2 -15.74 8.83 5.32
N PRO A 3 -15.28 9.73 6.20
CA PRO A 3 -14.13 10.58 5.93
C PRO A 3 -12.79 9.88 6.18
N TYR A 4 -12.79 8.73 6.86
CA TYR A 4 -11.58 7.98 7.20
C TYR A 4 -11.48 6.66 6.41
N LEU A 5 -10.24 6.30 6.06
CA LEU A 5 -9.85 5.07 5.39
C LEU A 5 -8.77 4.37 6.22
N ILE A 6 -8.92 3.07 6.43
CA ILE A 6 -7.87 2.20 6.96
C ILE A 6 -7.45 1.28 5.81
N ILE A 7 -6.16 1.20 5.55
CA ILE A 7 -5.61 0.37 4.47
C ILE A 7 -4.31 -0.31 4.91
N GLU A 8 -4.16 -1.57 4.53
CA GLU A 8 -2.96 -2.35 4.77
C GLU A 8 -2.21 -2.54 3.46
N PHE A 9 -0.93 -2.18 3.46
CA PHE A 9 -0.03 -2.32 2.32
C PHE A 9 1.00 -3.42 2.61
N PRO A 10 0.92 -4.58 1.94
CA PRO A 10 1.98 -5.57 1.98
C PRO A 10 3.14 -5.14 1.07
N ASP A 11 4.36 -5.20 1.58
CA ASP A 11 5.56 -4.93 0.78
C ASP A 11 5.91 -6.15 -0.11
N ARG A 12 6.94 -6.00 -0.95
CA ARG A 12 7.32 -7.06 -1.91
C ARG A 12 7.84 -8.33 -1.25
N GLU A 13 8.33 -8.26 -0.02
CA GLU A 13 8.82 -9.40 0.75
C GLU A 13 7.68 -10.19 1.42
N ASP A 14 6.45 -9.65 1.42
CA ASP A 14 5.27 -10.37 1.89
C ASP A 14 5.04 -11.64 1.06
N SER A 15 4.78 -12.76 1.74
CA SER A 15 4.61 -14.07 1.12
C SER A 15 3.49 -14.11 0.09
N TRP A 16 2.44 -13.30 0.28
CA TRP A 16 1.34 -13.18 -0.67
C TRP A 16 1.75 -12.42 -1.93
N VAL A 17 2.53 -11.35 -1.77
CA VAL A 17 3.06 -10.58 -2.90
C VAL A 17 4.02 -11.44 -3.73
N GLN A 18 4.89 -12.20 -3.08
CA GLN A 18 5.75 -13.18 -3.73
C GLN A 18 4.96 -14.24 -4.49
N PHE A 19 3.86 -14.74 -3.94
CA PHE A 19 2.99 -15.68 -4.64
C PHE A 19 2.38 -15.07 -5.92
N ILE A 20 1.93 -13.81 -5.86
CA ILE A 20 1.39 -13.10 -7.03
C ILE A 20 2.49 -12.88 -8.09
N LEU A 21 3.69 -12.47 -7.67
CA LEU A 21 4.84 -12.25 -8.54
C LEU A 21 5.24 -13.54 -9.27
N ASN A 22 5.26 -14.66 -8.55
CA ASN A 22 5.67 -15.95 -9.10
C ASN A 22 4.59 -16.57 -10.01
N SER A 23 3.31 -16.23 -9.81
CA SER A 23 2.20 -16.81 -10.57
C SER A 23 1.93 -16.12 -11.92
N LYS A 24 2.49 -14.93 -12.18
CA LYS A 24 2.27 -14.18 -13.42
C LYS A 24 3.59 -13.71 -14.04
N ARG A 25 3.97 -14.32 -15.16
CA ARG A 25 5.16 -13.89 -15.96
C ARG A 25 5.08 -12.41 -16.36
N ASP A 26 3.89 -11.92 -16.69
CA ASP A 26 3.64 -10.52 -17.10
C ASP A 26 3.48 -9.55 -15.91
N ALA A 27 3.51 -10.06 -14.66
CA ALA A 27 3.39 -9.19 -13.49
C ALA A 27 4.71 -8.49 -13.15
N LYS A 28 5.85 -8.90 -13.70
CA LYS A 28 7.14 -8.26 -13.41
C LYS A 28 7.09 -6.75 -13.67
N ASP A 29 6.55 -6.34 -14.82
CA ASP A 29 6.47 -4.94 -15.23
C ASP A 29 5.39 -4.15 -14.44
N LEU A 30 4.29 -4.80 -14.05
CA LEU A 30 3.25 -4.22 -13.19
C LEU A 30 3.78 -3.89 -11.79
N PHE A 31 4.84 -4.58 -11.35
CA PHE A 31 5.37 -4.44 -10.01
C PHE A 31 6.51 -3.43 -9.90
N ASP A 32 7.08 -2.90 -10.98
CA ASP A 32 8.15 -1.89 -10.92
C ASP A 32 7.76 -0.69 -10.06
N TYR A 33 6.49 -0.29 -10.15
CA TYR A 33 5.93 0.82 -9.37
C TYR A 33 5.30 0.39 -8.04
N TYR A 34 5.24 -0.91 -7.74
CA TYR A 34 4.67 -1.41 -6.49
C TYR A 34 5.66 -1.26 -5.35
N ASN A 35 5.67 -0.09 -4.73
CA ASN A 35 6.45 0.20 -3.53
C ASN A 35 5.70 1.22 -2.67
N LEU A 36 6.17 1.36 -1.43
CA LEU A 36 5.53 2.22 -0.43
C LEU A 36 5.52 3.70 -0.85
N VAL A 37 6.58 4.17 -1.52
CA VAL A 37 6.72 5.57 -1.95
C VAL A 37 5.64 5.91 -2.98
N ASN A 38 5.55 5.11 -4.04
CA ASN A 38 4.55 5.31 -5.09
C ASN A 38 3.11 5.15 -4.56
N PHE A 39 2.90 4.24 -3.61
CA PHE A 39 1.62 4.09 -2.93
C PHE A 39 1.23 5.37 -2.19
N GLU A 40 2.14 5.93 -1.39
CA GLU A 40 1.90 7.17 -0.65
C GLU A 40 1.68 8.36 -1.60
N GLU A 41 2.48 8.51 -2.65
CA GLU A 41 2.31 9.55 -3.65
C GLU A 41 0.97 9.48 -4.38
N ALA A 42 0.52 8.27 -4.72
CA ALA A 42 -0.77 8.06 -5.36
C ALA A 42 -1.93 8.45 -4.44
N TYR A 43 -1.89 8.03 -3.17
CA TYR A 43 -2.96 8.29 -2.20
C TYR A 43 -2.97 9.73 -1.69
N ASN A 44 -1.81 10.39 -1.58
CA ASN A 44 -1.71 11.80 -1.14
C ASN A 44 -2.54 12.77 -1.99
N LYS A 45 -2.83 12.42 -3.25
CA LYS A 45 -3.70 13.20 -4.15
C LYS A 45 -5.16 13.28 -3.66
N HIS A 46 -5.60 12.31 -2.86
CA HIS A 46 -7.01 12.16 -2.45
C HIS A 46 -7.19 12.10 -0.93
N PHE A 47 -6.19 11.62 -0.21
CA PHE A 47 -6.22 11.42 1.23
C PHE A 47 -4.95 11.97 1.88
N SER A 48 -5.09 12.47 3.09
CA SER A 48 -3.98 12.80 3.98
C SER A 48 -3.68 11.61 4.86
N ILE A 49 -2.41 11.21 4.96
CA ILE A 49 -1.96 10.15 5.86
C ILE A 49 -1.93 10.70 7.29
N ILE A 50 -2.78 10.15 8.17
CA ILE A 50 -2.82 10.53 9.59
C ILE A 50 -1.83 9.68 10.40
N LYS A 51 -1.78 8.39 10.11
CA LYS A 51 -0.90 7.45 10.82
C LYS A 51 -0.41 6.38 9.85
N LYS A 52 0.85 6.00 10.02
CA LYS A 52 1.52 4.91 9.33
C LYS A 52 2.24 4.07 10.37
N GLU A 53 1.98 2.76 10.39
CA GLU A 53 2.57 1.85 11.35
C GLU A 53 2.96 0.53 10.68
N ALA A 54 4.24 0.16 10.75
CA ALA A 54 4.68 -1.15 10.32
C ALA A 54 4.21 -2.21 11.33
N ILE A 55 3.59 -3.28 10.84
CA ILE A 55 3.12 -4.37 11.68
C ILE A 55 4.33 -5.26 11.99
N LYS A 56 4.75 -5.28 13.26
CA LYS A 56 5.91 -6.08 13.68
C LYS A 56 5.69 -7.57 13.41
N GLY A 57 6.71 -8.21 12.85
CA GLY A 57 6.66 -9.63 12.48
C GLY A 57 5.96 -9.91 11.16
N THR A 58 5.57 -8.87 10.40
CA THR A 58 5.08 -9.00 9.04
C THR A 58 5.77 -8.01 8.11
N HIS A 59 5.55 -8.19 6.82
CA HIS A 59 6.01 -7.32 5.74
C HIS A 59 4.91 -6.33 5.35
N ARG A 60 4.15 -5.83 6.33
CA ARG A 60 2.94 -5.03 6.09
C ARG A 60 2.95 -3.73 6.84
N THR A 61 2.45 -2.70 6.21
CA THR A 61 2.28 -1.37 6.79
C THR A 61 0.80 -1.01 6.83
N LEU A 62 0.29 -0.67 8.02
CA LEU A 62 -1.06 -0.18 8.22
C LEU A 62 -1.08 1.34 8.14
N PHE A 63 -2.06 1.87 7.42
CA PHE A 63 -2.29 3.29 7.28
C PHE A 63 -3.68 3.67 7.76
N LEU A 64 -3.74 4.78 8.50
CA LEU A 64 -4.96 5.53 8.74
C LEU A 64 -4.89 6.82 7.92
N MET A 65 -5.87 7.03 7.06
CA MET A 65 -5.93 8.19 6.18
C MET A 65 -7.27 8.91 6.31
N LYS A 66 -7.30 10.22 6.05
CA LYS A 66 -8.52 11.05 5.97
C LYS A 66 -8.65 11.60 4.57
N ARG A 67 -9.85 11.56 3.99
CA ARG A 67 -10.13 12.15 2.68
C ARG A 67 -9.84 13.65 2.74
N ASN A 68 -9.11 14.16 1.75
CA ASN A 68 -8.85 15.59 1.61
C ASN A 68 -10.19 16.30 1.42
N GLU A 69 -10.38 17.42 2.13
CA GLU A 69 -11.54 18.28 1.92
C GLU A 69 -11.34 19.02 0.59
N ARG A 70 -12.36 18.95 -0.28
CA ARG A 70 -12.38 19.64 -1.58
C ARG A 70 -12.86 21.06 -1.41
#